data_AF-A0A3Q9UH51-F1
#
_entry.id   AF-A0A3Q9UH51-F1
#
_cell.length_a   1.000
_cell.length_b   1.000
_cell.length_c   1.000
_cell.angle_alpha   90.00
_cell.angle_beta   90.00
_cell.angle_gamma   90.00
#
_symmetry.space_group_name_H-M   'P 1'
#
loop_
_entity.id
_entity.type
_entity.pdbx_description
1 polymer ?
#
loop_
_entity_poly.entity_id
_entity_poly.type
_entity_poly.pdbx_seq_one_letter_code
_entity_poly.pdbx_strand_id
1 'polypeptide(L)'
;MIRTQQDLDEALGRGESVLDVDSGPEEELRLPRGAGSLFSAVTVHLHGRSRMTISDSMVMAHDESTVISGPDGVVTADGSATVLGSGVVNASGRAHVLAGGSASVTAWGRAHLELADAATARVSGEVSVLAGDESRVWAGGLAQVQLGDEAMCLVTGMAPDGGVGIVTPDAVTPGREGQVHRADGSLSTLKGPTTWCQMFHVAIDGGIATVYKAVDTFWTTAWAVRQKIFYTPGTCPTAPDWQDADTGGGLHFSPTAFQARQVVRSCTHVVSCGVRIDELRPLTDDVCKAPRVVRACQKVDD
;
A
#
# COMPACT_ATOMS: atom_id res chain seq x y z
N MET A 1 -17.37 -28.09 6.54
CA MET A 1 -16.91 -27.56 7.83
C MET A 1 -15.68 -28.33 8.26
N ILE A 2 -14.54 -27.77 7.89
CA ILE A 2 -13.20 -28.21 8.25
C ILE A 2 -12.97 -27.77 9.70
N ARG A 3 -12.59 -28.71 10.56
CA ARG A 3 -12.36 -28.45 11.98
C ARG A 3 -10.93 -28.72 12.41
N THR A 4 -10.24 -29.58 11.66
CA THR A 4 -8.88 -30.03 11.94
C THR A 4 -7.97 -29.93 10.72
N GLN A 5 -6.65 -30.01 10.95
CA GLN A 5 -5.67 -30.06 9.84
C GLN A 5 -5.92 -31.27 8.93
N GLN A 6 -6.33 -32.41 9.49
CA GLN A 6 -6.65 -33.58 8.69
C GLN A 6 -7.84 -33.33 7.75
N ASP A 7 -8.91 -32.71 8.24
CA ASP A 7 -10.07 -32.36 7.41
C ASP A 7 -9.67 -31.44 6.24
N LEU A 8 -8.75 -30.50 6.52
CA LEU A 8 -8.21 -29.56 5.55
C LEU A 8 -7.42 -30.29 4.47
N ASP A 9 -6.48 -31.14 4.87
CA ASP A 9 -5.64 -31.91 3.95
C ASP A 9 -6.48 -32.85 3.07
N GLU A 10 -7.52 -33.46 3.64
CA GLU A 10 -8.47 -34.29 2.89
C GLU A 10 -9.30 -33.49 1.89
N ALA A 11 -9.78 -32.29 2.27
CA ALA A 11 -10.51 -31.40 1.37
C ALA A 11 -9.64 -30.94 0.19
N LEU A 12 -8.37 -30.60 0.46
CA LEU A 12 -7.39 -30.27 -0.57
C LEU A 12 -7.10 -31.47 -1.47
N GLY A 13 -6.96 -32.68 -0.90
CA GLY A 13 -6.79 -33.92 -1.66
C GLY A 13 -7.97 -34.25 -2.58
N ARG A 14 -9.18 -33.80 -2.23
CA ARG A 14 -10.38 -33.87 -3.09
C ARG A 14 -10.44 -32.78 -4.16
N GLY A 15 -9.52 -31.82 -4.14
CA GLY A 15 -9.51 -30.68 -5.05
C GLY A 15 -10.61 -29.65 -4.77
N GLU A 16 -11.06 -29.53 -3.52
CA GLU A 16 -12.04 -28.51 -3.15
C GLU A 16 -11.45 -27.11 -3.30
N SER A 17 -12.18 -26.23 -3.99
CA SER A 17 -11.76 -24.84 -4.25
C SER A 17 -12.33 -23.83 -3.24
N VAL A 18 -13.32 -24.25 -2.44
CA VAL A 18 -13.92 -23.43 -1.38
C VAL A 18 -13.88 -24.23 -0.09
N LEU A 19 -13.27 -23.65 0.95
CA LEU A 19 -13.01 -24.32 2.21
C LEU A 19 -13.71 -23.56 3.34
N ASP A 20 -14.77 -24.14 3.89
CA ASP A 20 -15.47 -23.59 5.07
C ASP A 20 -14.83 -24.14 6.34
N VAL A 21 -14.18 -23.26 7.10
CA VAL A 21 -13.43 -23.58 8.32
C VAL A 21 -14.14 -23.02 9.55
N ASP A 22 -14.43 -23.90 10.50
CA ASP A 22 -14.98 -23.54 11.82
C ASP A 22 -14.33 -24.46 12.87
N SER A 23 -13.06 -24.16 13.10
CA SER A 23 -12.18 -24.80 14.08
C SER A 23 -12.20 -24.04 15.42
N GLY A 24 -11.79 -24.72 16.49
CA GLY A 24 -11.59 -24.07 17.79
C GLY A 24 -10.34 -23.17 17.79
N PRO A 25 -10.22 -22.23 18.74
CA PRO A 25 -9.08 -21.30 18.82
C PRO A 25 -7.73 -21.96 19.17
N GLU A 26 -7.77 -23.22 19.62
CA GLU A 26 -6.59 -24.02 19.96
C GLU A 26 -5.99 -24.73 18.73
N GLU A 27 -6.75 -24.84 17.64
CA GLU A 27 -6.28 -25.44 16.39
C GLU A 27 -5.86 -24.35 15.40
N GLU A 28 -4.57 -24.26 15.12
CA GLU A 28 -4.03 -23.43 14.04
C GLU A 28 -3.92 -24.29 12.77
N LEU A 29 -4.86 -24.09 11.85
CA LEU A 29 -4.82 -24.76 10.55
C LEU A 29 -3.80 -24.07 9.64
N ARG A 30 -3.05 -24.85 8.87
CA ARG A 30 -2.03 -24.34 7.94
C ARG A 30 -2.46 -24.67 6.53
N LEU A 31 -2.76 -23.64 5.74
CA LEU A 31 -2.96 -23.81 4.31
C LEU A 31 -1.57 -23.89 3.64
N PRO A 32 -1.22 -25.03 2.99
CA PRO A 32 0.09 -25.18 2.37
C PRO A 32 0.29 -24.15 1.25
N ARG A 33 1.54 -23.75 1.04
CA ARG A 33 1.91 -22.92 -0.12
C ARG A 33 1.51 -23.62 -1.42
N GLY A 34 0.92 -22.88 -2.35
CA GLY A 34 0.42 -23.46 -3.59
C GLY A 34 -0.72 -24.47 -3.41
N ALA A 35 -1.46 -24.42 -2.29
CA ALA A 35 -2.71 -25.18 -2.14
C ALA A 35 -3.73 -24.80 -3.25
N GLY A 36 -3.61 -23.61 -3.82
CA GLY A 36 -4.19 -23.27 -5.12
C GLY A 36 -3.27 -23.65 -6.28
N SER A 37 -3.83 -24.29 -7.30
CA SER A 37 -3.14 -24.48 -8.59
C SER A 37 -3.07 -23.17 -9.36
N LEU A 38 -2.15 -23.04 -10.34
CA LEU A 38 -2.15 -21.96 -11.35
C LEU A 38 -3.52 -21.74 -12.02
N PHE A 39 -4.42 -22.72 -11.93
CA PHE A 39 -5.75 -22.72 -12.53
C PHE A 39 -6.91 -22.76 -11.52
N SER A 40 -6.65 -22.75 -10.21
CA SER A 40 -7.69 -22.79 -9.18
C SER A 40 -7.22 -22.09 -7.91
N ALA A 41 -7.74 -20.89 -7.67
CA ALA A 41 -7.57 -20.20 -6.40
C ALA A 41 -8.45 -20.89 -5.35
N VAL A 42 -7.86 -21.31 -4.24
CA VAL A 42 -8.60 -21.79 -3.07
C VAL A 42 -9.06 -20.58 -2.28
N THR A 43 -10.37 -20.48 -2.07
CA THR A 43 -10.99 -19.48 -1.19
C THR A 43 -11.34 -20.13 0.14
N VAL A 44 -10.87 -19.55 1.25
CA VAL A 44 -11.21 -20.04 2.59
C VAL A 44 -12.22 -19.09 3.23
N HIS A 45 -13.33 -19.62 3.72
CA HIS A 45 -14.23 -18.92 4.64
C HIS A 45 -13.89 -19.37 6.06
N LEU A 46 -13.37 -18.44 6.86
CA LEU A 46 -12.91 -18.70 8.21
C LEU A 46 -13.93 -18.12 9.20
N HIS A 47 -14.57 -18.99 9.98
CA HIS A 47 -15.68 -18.64 10.88
C HIS A 47 -15.34 -18.87 12.35
N GLY A 48 -16.21 -18.35 13.22
CA GLY A 48 -16.15 -18.61 14.65
C GLY A 48 -14.87 -18.05 15.27
N ARG A 49 -14.15 -18.91 16.01
CA ARG A 49 -12.88 -18.57 16.67
C ARG A 49 -11.69 -19.26 16.01
N SER A 50 -11.84 -19.64 14.75
CA SER A 50 -10.83 -20.40 14.00
C SER A 50 -9.53 -19.63 13.83
N ARG A 51 -8.41 -20.35 13.76
CA ARG A 51 -7.11 -19.77 13.45
C ARG A 51 -6.51 -20.45 12.23
N MET A 52 -6.04 -19.65 11.28
CA MET A 52 -5.43 -20.17 10.06
C MET A 52 -4.18 -19.37 9.66
N THR A 53 -3.14 -20.10 9.25
CA THR A 53 -1.94 -19.55 8.62
C THR A 53 -1.99 -19.78 7.11
N ILE A 54 -1.79 -18.71 6.35
CA ILE A 54 -1.74 -18.69 4.88
C ILE A 54 -0.44 -18.04 4.39
N SER A 55 -0.03 -18.33 3.16
CA SER A 55 1.11 -17.69 2.52
C SER A 55 0.71 -16.88 1.28
N ASP A 56 0.00 -17.52 0.37
CA ASP A 56 -0.28 -17.08 -1.02
C ASP A 56 -1.72 -17.44 -1.41
N SER A 57 -2.68 -17.14 -0.53
CA SER A 57 -4.08 -17.54 -0.70
C SER A 57 -5.04 -16.46 -0.24
N MET A 58 -6.32 -16.61 -0.63
CA MET A 58 -7.40 -15.70 -0.26
C MET A 58 -8.20 -16.27 0.91
N VAL A 59 -8.33 -15.48 1.98
CA VAL A 59 -9.17 -15.82 3.14
C VAL A 59 -10.21 -14.74 3.36
N MET A 60 -11.45 -15.16 3.54
CA MET A 60 -12.55 -14.36 4.06
C MET A 60 -12.72 -14.72 5.53
N ALA A 61 -12.23 -13.84 6.41
CA ALA A 61 -12.26 -14.01 7.85
C ALA A 61 -13.50 -13.33 8.43
N HIS A 62 -14.28 -14.09 9.17
CA HIS A 62 -15.51 -13.66 9.82
C HIS A 62 -15.40 -13.81 11.35
N ASP A 63 -16.33 -13.22 12.09
CA ASP A 63 -16.49 -13.42 13.54
C ASP A 63 -15.23 -13.06 14.35
N GLU A 64 -14.73 -13.94 15.24
CA GLU A 64 -13.53 -13.75 16.07
C GLU A 64 -12.31 -14.52 15.52
N SER A 65 -12.30 -14.80 14.21
CA SER A 65 -11.26 -15.62 13.60
C SER A 65 -9.90 -14.91 13.52
N THR A 66 -8.81 -15.67 13.50
CA THR A 66 -7.44 -15.13 13.34
C THR A 66 -6.80 -15.67 12.05
N VAL A 67 -6.27 -14.78 11.22
CA VAL A 67 -5.49 -15.13 10.03
C VAL A 67 -4.06 -14.64 10.17
N ILE A 68 -3.11 -15.54 10.00
CA ILE A 68 -1.68 -15.21 9.88
C ILE A 68 -1.32 -15.27 8.40
N SER A 69 -1.07 -14.13 7.78
CA SER A 69 -0.83 -13.97 6.36
C SER A 69 0.63 -13.74 6.02
N GLY A 70 1.16 -14.55 5.11
CA GLY A 70 2.41 -14.26 4.42
C GLY A 70 2.32 -13.07 3.44
N PRO A 71 3.43 -12.74 2.75
CA PRO A 71 3.55 -11.59 1.86
C PRO A 71 2.55 -11.54 0.71
N ASP A 72 2.11 -12.70 0.21
CA ASP A 72 1.21 -12.79 -0.94
C ASP A 72 -0.23 -13.17 -0.54
N GLY A 73 -0.52 -13.22 0.75
CA GLY A 73 -1.84 -13.54 1.25
C GLY A 73 -2.79 -12.34 1.15
N VAL A 74 -4.04 -12.63 0.79
CA VAL A 74 -5.12 -11.62 0.71
C VAL A 74 -6.18 -11.99 1.73
N VAL A 75 -6.42 -11.10 2.69
CA VAL A 75 -7.39 -11.32 3.76
C VAL A 75 -8.48 -10.26 3.69
N THR A 76 -9.72 -10.71 3.55
CA THR A 76 -10.90 -9.86 3.78
C THR A 76 -11.44 -10.17 5.17
N ALA A 77 -11.35 -9.22 6.08
CA ALA A 77 -11.79 -9.35 7.47
C ALA A 77 -13.10 -8.59 7.69
N ASP A 78 -14.12 -9.31 8.14
CA ASP A 78 -15.39 -8.75 8.60
C ASP A 78 -15.70 -9.25 10.03
N GLY A 79 -16.41 -8.44 10.81
CA GLY A 79 -16.63 -8.76 12.23
C GLY A 79 -15.42 -8.43 13.11
N SER A 80 -15.08 -9.26 14.09
CA SER A 80 -13.96 -9.07 15.05
C SER A 80 -12.71 -9.87 14.68
N ALA A 81 -12.48 -10.11 13.39
CA ALA A 81 -11.37 -10.93 12.91
C ALA A 81 -10.02 -10.22 13.13
N THR A 82 -8.97 -11.00 13.44
CA THR A 82 -7.58 -10.55 13.63
C THR A 82 -6.72 -10.98 12.45
N VAL A 83 -6.05 -10.04 11.78
CA VAL A 83 -5.09 -10.36 10.71
C VAL A 83 -3.68 -9.96 11.12
N LEU A 84 -2.75 -10.92 11.07
CA LEU A 84 -1.33 -10.76 11.38
C LEU A 84 -0.52 -10.96 10.10
N GLY A 85 0.36 -10.03 9.72
CA GLY A 85 1.35 -10.29 8.67
C GLY A 85 1.57 -9.19 7.66
N SER A 86 2.21 -9.53 6.53
CA SER A 86 2.76 -8.59 5.54
C SER A 86 2.00 -8.56 4.21
N GLY A 87 0.77 -9.08 4.18
CA GLY A 87 -0.07 -9.19 2.97
C GLY A 87 -1.03 -8.02 2.75
N VAL A 88 -2.03 -8.24 1.91
CA VAL A 88 -3.12 -7.28 1.65
C VAL A 88 -4.30 -7.58 2.56
N VAL A 89 -4.74 -6.58 3.33
CA VAL A 89 -5.87 -6.72 4.27
C VAL A 89 -6.97 -5.72 3.91
N ASN A 90 -8.18 -6.22 3.66
CA ASN A 90 -9.39 -5.40 3.52
C ASN A 90 -10.28 -5.62 4.75
N ALA A 91 -10.41 -4.62 5.61
CA ALA A 91 -11.12 -4.69 6.87
C ALA A 91 -12.41 -3.85 6.82
N SER A 92 -13.53 -4.46 7.16
CA SER A 92 -14.81 -3.77 7.35
C SER A 92 -15.46 -4.16 8.66
N GLY A 93 -16.46 -3.38 9.10
CA GLY A 93 -17.18 -3.70 10.33
C GLY A 93 -16.34 -3.41 11.58
N ARG A 94 -16.39 -4.29 12.60
CA ARG A 94 -15.69 -4.14 13.90
C ARG A 94 -14.29 -4.81 13.93
N ALA A 95 -13.59 -4.79 12.80
CA ALA A 95 -12.38 -5.58 12.60
C ALA A 95 -11.19 -5.08 13.44
N HIS A 96 -10.29 -6.00 13.80
CA HIS A 96 -9.03 -5.68 14.47
C HIS A 96 -7.86 -6.16 13.60
N VAL A 97 -6.93 -5.30 13.21
CA VAL A 97 -5.81 -5.68 12.31
C VAL A 97 -4.48 -5.32 12.97
N LEU A 98 -3.55 -6.27 13.02
CA LEU A 98 -2.17 -6.04 13.42
C LEU A 98 -1.28 -6.27 12.19
N ALA A 99 -0.91 -5.19 11.51
CA ALA A 99 -0.14 -5.26 10.27
C ALA A 99 1.31 -4.82 10.52
N GLY A 100 2.26 -5.65 10.07
CA GLY A 100 3.69 -5.39 10.18
C GLY A 100 4.41 -5.70 8.88
N GLY A 101 5.72 -5.46 8.83
CA GLY A 101 6.49 -5.54 7.57
C GLY A 101 5.96 -4.60 6.50
N SER A 102 5.87 -5.07 5.25
CA SER A 102 5.38 -4.28 4.09
C SER A 102 3.89 -4.46 3.79
N ALA A 103 3.06 -4.61 4.83
CA ALA A 103 1.62 -4.84 4.66
C ALA A 103 0.88 -3.63 4.04
N SER A 104 -0.22 -3.93 3.34
CA SER A 104 -1.14 -2.94 2.79
C SER A 104 -2.55 -3.18 3.32
N VAL A 105 -2.99 -2.31 4.22
CA VAL A 105 -4.30 -2.37 4.86
C VAL A 105 -5.25 -1.35 4.24
N THR A 106 -6.48 -1.76 4.05
CA THR A 106 -7.57 -0.88 3.68
C THR A 106 -8.72 -1.12 4.65
N ALA A 107 -9.14 -0.10 5.37
CA ALA A 107 -10.15 -0.24 6.42
C ALA A 107 -11.27 0.77 6.28
N TRP A 108 -12.51 0.30 6.45
CA TRP A 108 -13.70 1.13 6.38
C TRP A 108 -14.67 0.81 7.53
N GLY A 109 -15.46 1.80 7.95
CA GLY A 109 -16.47 1.58 8.97
C GLY A 109 -15.92 1.74 10.39
N ARG A 110 -15.87 0.66 11.19
CA ARG A 110 -15.55 0.69 12.64
C ARG A 110 -14.36 -0.21 13.01
N ALA A 111 -13.18 0.00 12.42
CA ALA A 111 -12.03 -0.87 12.62
C ALA A 111 -11.02 -0.31 13.65
N HIS A 112 -10.21 -1.20 14.22
CA HIS A 112 -9.00 -0.89 14.99
C HIS A 112 -7.77 -1.47 14.28
N LEU A 113 -6.75 -0.65 14.04
CA LEU A 113 -5.52 -1.06 13.36
C LEU A 113 -4.30 -0.75 14.24
N GLU A 114 -3.36 -1.69 14.32
CA GLU A 114 -1.99 -1.44 14.78
C GLU A 114 -1.02 -1.72 13.62
N LEU A 115 -0.22 -0.73 13.27
CA LEU A 115 0.72 -0.75 12.15
C LEU A 115 2.15 -0.58 12.67
N ALA A 116 3.05 -1.44 12.18
CA ALA A 116 4.47 -1.42 12.49
C ALA A 116 5.34 -1.62 11.23
N ASP A 117 6.64 -1.43 11.38
CA ASP A 117 7.66 -1.47 10.34
C ASP A 117 7.37 -0.48 9.19
N ALA A 118 6.96 -0.98 8.01
CA ALA A 118 6.71 -0.20 6.80
C ALA A 118 5.26 -0.41 6.31
N ALA A 119 4.34 -0.68 7.24
CA ALA A 119 2.95 -0.95 6.92
C ALA A 119 2.25 0.31 6.40
N THR A 120 1.36 0.12 5.43
CA THR A 120 0.56 1.19 4.85
C THR A 120 -0.93 0.95 5.11
N ALA A 121 -1.68 2.00 5.40
CA ALA A 121 -3.12 1.90 5.61
C ALA A 121 -3.89 3.02 4.91
N ARG A 122 -4.97 2.66 4.20
CA ARG A 122 -6.00 3.61 3.76
C ARG A 122 -7.23 3.40 4.62
N VAL A 123 -7.65 4.43 5.35
CA VAL A 123 -8.74 4.33 6.32
C VAL A 123 -9.80 5.39 6.10
N SER A 124 -11.08 5.00 6.22
CA SER A 124 -12.19 5.95 6.27
C SER A 124 -13.32 5.47 7.18
N GLY A 125 -14.05 6.41 7.78
CA GLY A 125 -15.10 6.12 8.78
C GLY A 125 -14.59 6.26 10.21
N GLU A 126 -15.22 5.57 11.16
CA GLU A 126 -14.86 5.55 12.59
C GLU A 126 -13.73 4.54 12.85
N VAL A 127 -12.54 4.79 12.30
CA VAL A 127 -11.37 3.89 12.43
C VAL A 127 -10.37 4.44 13.44
N SER A 128 -9.89 3.59 14.35
CA SER A 128 -8.74 3.92 15.22
C SER A 128 -7.47 3.27 14.68
N VAL A 129 -6.38 4.02 14.58
CA VAL A 129 -5.10 3.55 14.05
C VAL A 129 -3.98 3.91 15.03
N LEU A 130 -3.20 2.92 15.44
CA LEU A 130 -1.89 3.10 16.04
C LEU A 130 -0.84 2.79 14.98
N ALA A 131 0.02 3.75 14.63
CA ALA A 131 1.04 3.56 13.61
C ALA A 131 2.42 3.97 14.16
N GLY A 132 3.37 3.04 14.16
CA GLY A 132 4.76 3.25 14.56
C GLY A 132 5.75 3.00 13.41
N ASP A 133 7.03 3.06 13.72
CA ASP A 133 8.14 2.87 12.77
C ASP A 133 8.01 3.77 11.53
N GLU A 134 8.18 3.25 10.30
CA GLU A 134 8.03 3.96 9.03
C GLU A 134 6.61 3.86 8.44
N SER A 135 5.62 3.51 9.27
CA SER A 135 4.25 3.25 8.81
C SER A 135 3.58 4.49 8.23
N ARG A 136 2.63 4.27 7.30
CA ARG A 136 1.92 5.38 6.62
C ARG A 136 0.44 5.20 6.54
N VAL A 137 -0.27 6.27 6.89
CA VAL A 137 -1.72 6.28 6.97
C VAL A 137 -2.27 7.34 6.03
N TRP A 138 -3.22 6.97 5.19
CA TRP A 138 -4.12 7.90 4.50
C TRP A 138 -5.45 7.84 5.24
N ALA A 139 -5.79 8.90 5.96
CA ALA A 139 -6.95 8.91 6.86
C ALA A 139 -8.01 9.91 6.41
N GLY A 140 -9.26 9.45 6.38
CA GLY A 140 -10.44 10.27 6.15
C GLY A 140 -11.61 9.91 7.05
N GLY A 141 -12.74 10.59 6.88
CA GLY A 141 -13.93 10.37 7.70
C GLY A 141 -13.75 10.81 9.16
N LEU A 142 -14.02 9.91 10.11
CA LEU A 142 -13.97 10.12 11.57
C LEU A 142 -12.77 9.39 12.22
N ALA A 143 -11.68 9.20 11.49
CA ALA A 143 -10.57 8.38 11.94
C ALA A 143 -9.79 9.03 13.10
N GLN A 144 -9.24 8.24 14.02
CA GLN A 144 -8.29 8.69 15.03
C GLN A 144 -6.96 7.98 14.79
N VAL A 145 -5.91 8.74 14.52
CA VAL A 145 -4.59 8.21 14.16
C VAL A 145 -3.56 8.64 15.20
N GLN A 146 -3.02 7.67 15.93
CA GLN A 146 -1.89 7.85 16.82
C GLN A 146 -0.59 7.48 16.09
N LEU A 147 0.34 8.44 16.03
CA LEU A 147 1.62 8.29 15.36
C LEU A 147 2.76 8.15 16.38
N GLY A 148 3.63 7.18 16.16
CA GLY A 148 4.91 6.99 16.83
C GLY A 148 6.08 6.96 15.83
N ASP A 149 7.30 7.15 16.34
CA ASP A 149 8.56 7.01 15.58
C ASP A 149 8.66 7.89 14.32
N GLU A 150 8.73 7.31 13.14
CA GLU A 150 8.81 8.00 11.83
C GLU A 150 7.48 7.92 11.07
N ALA A 151 6.39 7.53 11.76
CA ALA A 151 5.12 7.30 11.12
C ALA A 151 4.51 8.61 10.61
N MET A 152 3.84 8.51 9.46
CA MET A 152 3.25 9.66 8.76
C MET A 152 1.76 9.42 8.49
N CYS A 153 0.94 10.43 8.70
CA CYS A 153 -0.48 10.42 8.33
C CYS A 153 -0.79 11.54 7.33
N LEU A 154 -1.17 11.20 6.10
CA LEU A 154 -1.82 12.12 5.17
C LEU A 154 -3.32 12.15 5.44
N VAL A 155 -3.84 13.34 5.72
CA VAL A 155 -5.27 13.53 5.92
C VAL A 155 -5.94 13.78 4.57
N THR A 156 -6.96 12.98 4.23
CA THR A 156 -7.68 13.00 2.94
C THR A 156 -9.18 12.80 3.17
N GLY A 157 -10.07 13.46 2.43
CA GLY A 157 -11.50 13.11 2.46
C GLY A 157 -12.13 13.25 3.84
N MET A 158 -11.99 14.44 4.43
CA MET A 158 -12.54 14.76 5.75
C MET A 158 -14.07 14.67 5.75
N ALA A 159 -14.66 14.12 6.81
CA ALA A 159 -16.10 14.26 7.05
C ALA A 159 -16.46 15.76 7.24
N PRO A 160 -17.71 16.18 6.95
CA PRO A 160 -18.14 17.58 7.03
C PRO A 160 -17.90 18.25 8.40
N ASP A 161 -17.78 17.45 9.46
CA ASP A 161 -17.54 17.84 10.84
C ASP A 161 -16.06 17.78 11.27
N GLY A 162 -15.13 17.53 10.34
CA GLY A 162 -13.69 17.64 10.62
C GLY A 162 -13.07 16.40 11.29
N GLY A 163 -13.57 15.21 10.95
CA GLY A 163 -13.48 14.01 11.78
C GLY A 163 -12.13 13.30 11.97
N VAL A 164 -11.05 13.64 11.24
CA VAL A 164 -9.75 12.99 11.49
C VAL A 164 -9.08 13.64 12.69
N GLY A 165 -8.84 12.89 13.77
CA GLY A 165 -8.01 13.31 14.89
C GLY A 165 -6.60 12.73 14.77
N ILE A 166 -5.58 13.57 14.96
CA ILE A 166 -4.18 13.16 14.96
C ILE A 166 -3.64 13.29 16.37
N VAL A 167 -3.12 12.18 16.88
CA VAL A 167 -2.45 12.07 18.17
C VAL A 167 -0.98 11.79 17.91
N THR A 168 -0.11 12.66 18.40
CA THR A 168 1.33 12.43 18.49
C THR A 168 1.71 12.37 19.97
N PRO A 169 2.96 12.01 20.32
CA PRO A 169 3.41 12.04 21.71
C PRO A 169 3.21 13.42 22.38
N ASP A 170 3.35 14.50 21.60
CA ASP A 170 3.35 15.87 22.12
C ASP A 170 2.02 16.62 21.93
N ALA A 171 1.12 16.16 21.04
CA ALA A 171 -0.07 16.91 20.69
C ALA A 171 -1.26 16.03 20.25
N VAL A 172 -2.47 16.53 20.52
CA VAL A 172 -3.71 16.05 19.89
C VAL A 172 -4.27 17.20 19.08
N THR A 173 -4.39 17.01 17.76
CA THR A 173 -4.87 18.06 16.85
C THR A 173 -5.90 17.52 15.87
N PRO A 174 -6.91 18.33 15.51
CA PRO A 174 -7.75 18.02 14.35
C PRO A 174 -6.88 17.98 13.09
N GLY A 175 -7.01 16.91 12.33
CA GLY A 175 -6.38 16.72 11.03
C GLY A 175 -6.85 17.78 10.04
N ARG A 176 -5.97 18.12 9.09
CA ARG A 176 -6.27 19.09 8.04
C ARG A 176 -6.06 18.45 6.68
N GLU A 177 -7.10 18.44 5.86
CA GLU A 177 -7.05 17.83 4.54
C GLU A 177 -5.85 18.33 3.71
N GLY A 178 -5.15 17.39 3.07
CA GLY A 178 -3.95 17.64 2.29
C GLY A 178 -2.67 17.85 3.11
N GLN A 179 -2.75 17.84 4.44
CA GLN A 179 -1.59 17.89 5.31
C GLN A 179 -1.10 16.50 5.70
N VAL A 180 0.22 16.40 5.80
CA VAL A 180 0.93 15.25 6.34
C VAL A 180 1.35 15.58 7.75
N HIS A 181 0.82 14.83 8.71
CA HIS A 181 1.24 14.86 10.09
C HIS A 181 2.31 13.81 10.32
N ARG A 182 3.33 14.14 11.11
CA ARG A 182 4.39 13.23 11.51
C ARG A 182 4.34 12.99 13.01
N ALA A 183 4.92 11.88 13.45
CA ALA A 183 5.02 11.54 14.87
C ALA A 183 5.76 12.60 15.70
N ASP A 184 6.73 13.33 15.12
CA ASP A 184 7.44 14.45 15.77
C ASP A 184 6.57 15.74 15.92
N GLY A 185 5.30 15.69 15.51
CA GLY A 185 4.38 16.83 15.52
C GLY A 185 4.58 17.81 14.37
N SER A 186 5.57 17.59 13.49
CA SER A 186 5.76 18.43 12.31
C SER A 186 4.63 18.25 11.30
N LEU A 187 4.30 19.34 10.62
CA LEU A 187 3.25 19.41 9.61
C LEU A 187 3.85 19.78 8.25
N SER A 188 3.38 19.11 7.21
CA SER A 188 3.79 19.40 5.84
C SER A 188 2.63 19.20 4.87
N THR A 189 2.87 19.44 3.59
CA THR A 189 1.99 18.99 2.50
C THR A 189 2.80 18.12 1.57
N LEU A 190 2.13 17.35 0.71
CA LEU A 190 2.81 16.59 -0.32
C LEU A 190 3.48 17.45 -1.41
N LYS A 191 3.38 18.78 -1.37
CA LYS A 191 4.13 19.66 -2.29
C LYS A 191 5.64 19.64 -2.04
N GLY A 192 6.09 19.28 -0.84
CA GLY A 192 7.51 19.16 -0.52
C GLY A 192 8.08 17.85 -1.09
N PRO A 193 9.13 17.88 -1.94
CA PRO A 193 9.64 16.67 -2.60
C PRO A 193 10.18 15.64 -1.61
N THR A 194 10.84 16.06 -0.53
CA THR A 194 11.28 15.15 0.54
C THR A 194 10.12 14.50 1.27
N THR A 195 9.10 15.27 1.66
CA THR A 195 7.88 14.73 2.29
C THR A 195 7.19 13.72 1.38
N TRP A 196 7.09 14.03 0.07
CA TRP A 196 6.51 13.13 -0.90
C TRP A 196 7.33 11.85 -1.05
N CYS A 197 8.66 11.97 -1.19
CA CYS A 197 9.51 10.80 -1.30
C CYS A 197 9.43 9.90 -0.06
N GLN A 198 9.43 10.50 1.13
CA GLN A 198 9.19 9.78 2.39
C GLN A 198 7.83 9.09 2.34
N MET A 199 6.72 9.81 2.11
CA MET A 199 5.36 9.26 2.08
C MET A 199 5.18 8.06 1.13
N PHE A 200 5.98 7.96 0.07
CA PHE A 200 5.85 6.88 -0.91
C PHE A 200 7.03 5.91 -0.94
N HIS A 201 7.88 5.87 0.10
CA HIS A 201 9.13 5.07 0.16
C HIS A 201 10.04 5.24 -1.08
N VAL A 202 10.07 6.43 -1.67
CA VAL A 202 10.98 6.72 -2.79
C VAL A 202 12.38 6.83 -2.23
N ALA A 203 13.25 5.89 -2.64
CA ALA A 203 14.65 5.89 -2.22
C ALA A 203 15.36 7.17 -2.69
N ILE A 204 16.03 7.84 -1.75
CA ILE A 204 16.87 9.01 -2.00
C ILE A 204 18.32 8.64 -1.68
N ASP A 205 19.20 8.78 -2.67
CA ASP A 205 20.64 8.55 -2.52
C ASP A 205 21.39 9.74 -3.13
N GLY A 206 22.25 10.40 -2.34
CA GLY A 206 22.99 11.57 -2.78
C GLY A 206 22.12 12.73 -3.32
N GLY A 207 20.89 12.89 -2.80
CA GLY A 207 19.93 13.89 -3.29
C GLY A 207 19.21 13.51 -4.60
N ILE A 208 19.34 12.25 -5.04
CA ILE A 208 18.68 11.71 -6.24
C ILE A 208 17.59 10.73 -5.79
N ALA A 209 16.35 11.06 -6.13
CA ALA A 209 15.17 10.21 -5.93
C ALA A 209 15.05 9.17 -7.05
N THR A 210 14.84 7.90 -6.72
CA THR A 210 14.53 6.83 -7.69
C THR A 210 13.03 6.75 -7.94
N VAL A 211 12.58 7.28 -9.06
CA VAL A 211 11.16 7.28 -9.49
C VAL A 211 10.98 6.42 -10.73
N TYR A 212 9.74 6.08 -11.09
CA TYR A 212 9.46 5.04 -12.08
C TYR A 212 8.63 5.54 -13.24
N LYS A 213 8.92 5.02 -14.44
CA LYS A 213 8.16 5.30 -15.66
C LYS A 213 7.72 4.00 -16.32
N ALA A 214 6.42 3.88 -16.56
CA ALA A 214 5.88 2.87 -17.44
C ALA A 214 5.98 3.32 -18.90
N VAL A 215 6.50 2.45 -19.76
CA VAL A 215 6.77 2.70 -21.19
C VAL A 215 6.37 1.52 -22.06
N ASP A 216 6.16 1.77 -23.34
CA ASP A 216 5.91 0.75 -24.36
C ASP A 216 7.19 0.03 -24.82
N THR A 217 7.06 -0.87 -25.81
CA THR A 217 8.17 -1.60 -26.45
C THR A 217 9.24 -0.69 -27.08
N PHE A 218 8.92 0.58 -27.33
CA PHE A 218 9.83 1.56 -27.90
C PHE A 218 10.42 2.49 -26.83
N TRP A 219 10.27 2.14 -25.55
CA TRP A 219 10.76 2.93 -24.42
C TRP A 219 10.18 4.34 -24.35
N THR A 220 8.93 4.53 -24.80
CA THR A 220 8.25 5.83 -24.75
C THR A 220 6.80 5.69 -24.29
N THR A 221 6.04 6.79 -24.37
CA THR A 221 4.59 6.82 -24.15
C THR A 221 3.94 7.63 -25.26
N ALA A 222 2.61 7.46 -25.43
CA ALA A 222 1.84 8.16 -26.47
C ALA A 222 2.01 9.69 -26.46
N TRP A 223 2.27 10.28 -25.29
CA TRP A 223 2.57 11.71 -25.16
C TRP A 223 4.08 11.99 -25.36
N ALA A 224 4.96 11.21 -24.72
CA ALA A 224 6.41 11.42 -24.77
C ALA A 224 6.98 11.32 -26.20
N VAL A 225 6.45 10.41 -27.03
CA VAL A 225 6.88 10.24 -28.41
C VAL A 225 6.65 11.49 -29.27
N ARG A 226 5.59 12.27 -29.00
CA ARG A 226 5.30 13.53 -29.69
C ARG A 226 6.36 14.60 -29.43
N GLN A 227 7.03 14.49 -28.29
CA GLN A 227 8.14 15.34 -27.86
C GLN A 227 9.52 14.69 -28.11
N LYS A 228 9.57 13.55 -28.79
CA LYS A 228 10.79 12.76 -29.04
C LYS A 228 11.53 12.35 -27.76
N ILE A 229 10.80 12.07 -26.69
CA ILE A 229 11.35 11.63 -25.40
C ILE A 229 11.32 10.09 -25.35
N PHE A 230 12.47 9.49 -25.07
CA PHE A 230 12.64 8.05 -24.94
C PHE A 230 13.41 7.74 -23.65
N TYR A 231 12.90 6.79 -22.87
CA TYR A 231 13.45 6.31 -21.61
C TYR A 231 14.22 4.99 -21.82
N THR A 232 14.94 4.89 -22.93
CA THR A 232 15.75 3.71 -23.25
C THR A 232 16.75 3.44 -22.12
N PRO A 233 16.94 2.19 -21.67
CA PRO A 233 17.93 1.88 -20.66
C PRO A 233 19.31 2.46 -20.99
N GLY A 234 19.93 3.11 -20.01
CA GLY A 234 21.19 3.84 -20.16
C GLY A 234 21.05 5.31 -20.57
N THR A 235 19.86 5.82 -20.90
CA THR A 235 19.68 7.23 -21.28
C THR A 235 19.22 8.11 -20.12
N CYS A 236 19.42 9.43 -20.30
CA CYS A 236 18.98 10.47 -19.38
C CYS A 236 18.09 11.47 -20.14
N PRO A 237 16.79 11.18 -20.35
CA PRO A 237 15.92 12.09 -21.08
C PRO A 237 15.76 13.44 -20.35
N THR A 238 15.51 14.48 -21.14
CA THR A 238 15.21 15.84 -20.67
C THR A 238 13.91 16.29 -21.34
N ALA A 239 13.01 16.89 -20.55
CA ALA A 239 11.78 17.47 -21.08
C ALA A 239 12.08 18.80 -21.79
N PRO A 240 11.68 18.96 -23.07
CA PRO A 240 11.86 20.22 -23.79
C PRO A 240 10.86 21.31 -23.36
N ASP A 241 9.80 20.93 -22.64
CA ASP A 241 8.66 21.77 -22.27
C ASP A 241 8.49 21.92 -20.75
N TRP A 242 9.58 21.71 -19.98
CA TRP A 242 9.55 21.79 -18.53
C TRP A 242 8.96 23.12 -18.04
N GLN A 243 8.02 22.99 -17.09
CA GLN A 243 7.42 24.11 -16.38
C GLN A 243 7.33 23.76 -14.90
N ASP A 244 7.89 24.63 -14.06
CA ASP A 244 7.82 24.48 -12.60
C ASP A 244 6.45 24.95 -12.08
N ALA A 245 5.42 24.18 -12.41
CA ALA A 245 4.03 24.44 -12.07
C ALA A 245 3.29 23.13 -11.74
N ASP A 246 2.18 23.24 -11.00
CA ASP A 246 1.32 22.12 -10.57
C ASP A 246 0.61 21.42 -11.75
N THR A 247 0.79 21.91 -12.98
CA THR A 247 0.30 21.31 -14.23
C THR A 247 1.31 21.56 -15.37
N GLY A 248 1.07 20.97 -16.56
CA GLY A 248 1.87 21.24 -17.76
C GLY A 248 3.12 20.37 -17.92
N GLY A 249 3.94 20.69 -18.93
CA GLY A 249 5.03 19.87 -19.46
C GLY A 249 6.12 19.43 -18.47
N GLY A 250 7.01 18.53 -18.87
CA GLY A 250 7.94 17.85 -17.95
C GLY A 250 7.88 16.33 -18.03
N LEU A 251 8.87 15.68 -17.41
CA LEU A 251 8.90 14.22 -17.31
C LEU A 251 8.09 13.80 -16.09
N HIS A 252 7.01 13.04 -16.30
CA HIS A 252 6.13 12.56 -15.23
C HIS A 252 6.49 11.15 -14.79
N PHE A 253 6.57 10.91 -13.48
CA PHE A 253 6.98 9.64 -12.88
C PHE A 253 6.06 9.23 -11.74
N SER A 254 5.98 7.92 -11.50
CA SER A 254 5.31 7.31 -10.36
C SER A 254 6.32 7.02 -9.24
N PRO A 255 5.88 6.95 -7.96
CA PRO A 255 6.78 6.72 -6.83
C PRO A 255 7.34 5.29 -6.80
N THR A 256 6.54 4.29 -7.19
CA THR A 256 6.92 2.87 -7.19
C THR A 256 6.74 2.24 -8.57
N ALA A 257 7.46 1.14 -8.82
CA ALA A 257 7.30 0.35 -10.04
C ALA A 257 5.88 -0.20 -10.18
N PHE A 258 5.27 -0.64 -9.07
CA PHE A 258 3.89 -1.13 -9.04
C PHE A 258 2.89 -0.05 -9.49
N GLN A 259 2.95 1.15 -8.92
CA GLN A 259 2.07 2.26 -9.33
C GLN A 259 2.30 2.66 -10.79
N ALA A 260 3.55 2.65 -11.27
CA ALA A 260 3.83 2.91 -12.67
C ALA A 260 3.05 1.95 -13.60
N ARG A 261 3.00 0.65 -13.28
CA ARG A 261 2.23 -0.35 -14.03
C ARG A 261 0.72 -0.10 -13.96
N GLN A 262 0.20 0.35 -12.81
CA GLN A 262 -1.23 0.64 -12.64
C GLN A 262 -1.69 1.85 -13.46
N VAL A 263 -0.86 2.90 -13.55
CA VAL A 263 -1.17 4.12 -14.29
C VAL A 263 -1.23 3.86 -15.79
N VAL A 264 -0.35 3.00 -16.32
CA VAL A 264 -0.32 2.64 -17.75
C VAL A 264 -0.49 1.13 -17.90
N ARG A 265 -1.74 0.65 -17.83
CA ARG A 265 -2.07 -0.79 -17.89
C ARG A 265 -1.57 -1.52 -19.15
N SER A 266 -1.31 -0.79 -20.23
CA SER A 266 -0.78 -1.32 -21.50
C SER A 266 0.74 -1.19 -21.64
N CYS A 267 1.46 -0.78 -20.59
CA CYS A 267 2.91 -0.67 -20.67
C CYS A 267 3.56 -2.03 -20.89
N THR A 268 4.67 -2.03 -21.63
CA THR A 268 5.46 -3.24 -21.86
C THR A 268 6.63 -3.33 -20.89
N HIS A 269 7.14 -2.19 -20.43
CA HIS A 269 8.26 -2.12 -19.51
C HIS A 269 8.02 -1.05 -18.44
N VAL A 270 8.68 -1.25 -17.29
CA VAL A 270 8.90 -0.20 -16.31
C VAL A 270 10.39 0.10 -16.25
N VAL A 271 10.73 1.38 -16.16
CA VAL A 271 12.10 1.82 -15.94
C VAL A 271 12.19 2.65 -14.67
N SER A 272 13.25 2.44 -13.88
CA SER A 272 13.64 3.36 -12.82
C SER A 272 14.43 4.53 -13.41
N CYS A 273 14.18 5.73 -12.92
CA CYS A 273 14.80 6.98 -13.35
C CYS A 273 15.26 7.73 -12.11
N GLY A 274 16.53 8.15 -12.05
CA GLY A 274 16.97 9.02 -10.97
C GLY A 274 16.79 10.48 -11.33
N VAL A 275 16.06 11.22 -10.51
CA VAL A 275 15.81 12.66 -10.66
C VAL A 275 16.32 13.40 -9.42
N ARG A 276 16.81 14.64 -9.56
CA ARG A 276 17.25 15.39 -8.38
C ARG A 276 16.04 15.79 -7.54
N ILE A 277 16.16 15.66 -6.23
CA ILE A 277 15.08 16.00 -5.31
C ILE A 277 14.73 17.49 -5.31
N ASP A 278 15.72 18.35 -5.58
CA ASP A 278 15.53 19.81 -5.70
C ASP A 278 14.96 20.25 -7.05
N GLU A 279 14.90 19.35 -8.03
CA GLU A 279 14.23 19.55 -9.33
C GLU A 279 12.89 18.78 -9.41
N LEU A 280 12.56 17.97 -8.40
CA LEU A 280 11.35 17.16 -8.33
C LEU A 280 10.18 18.01 -7.82
N ARG A 281 9.07 17.99 -8.55
CA ARG A 281 7.79 18.56 -8.13
C ARG A 281 6.73 17.48 -8.00
N PRO A 282 6.22 17.23 -6.79
CA PRO A 282 5.01 16.42 -6.61
C PRO A 282 3.79 17.09 -7.26
N LEU A 283 2.94 16.30 -7.92
CA LEU A 283 1.69 16.78 -8.52
C LEU A 283 0.47 16.23 -7.80
N THR A 284 0.49 14.92 -7.57
CA THR A 284 -0.54 14.17 -6.87
C THR A 284 0.15 13.17 -5.94
N ASP A 285 -0.63 12.45 -5.14
CA ASP A 285 -0.16 11.38 -4.29
C ASP A 285 0.59 10.29 -5.08
N ASP A 286 0.31 10.11 -6.36
CA ASP A 286 0.87 9.04 -7.18
C ASP A 286 1.72 9.52 -8.36
N VAL A 287 1.93 10.83 -8.51
CA VAL A 287 2.68 11.40 -9.63
C VAL A 287 3.56 12.57 -9.17
N CYS A 288 4.81 12.55 -9.60
CA CYS A 288 5.70 13.70 -9.60
C CYS A 288 6.15 14.05 -11.02
N LYS A 289 6.75 15.22 -11.18
CA LYS A 289 7.42 15.65 -12.41
C LYS A 289 8.82 16.18 -12.14
N ALA A 290 9.70 16.04 -13.12
CA ALA A 290 11.05 16.61 -13.10
C ALA A 290 11.45 17.10 -14.51
N PRO A 291 12.40 18.05 -14.62
CA PRO A 291 12.89 18.53 -15.91
C PRO A 291 13.71 17.48 -16.67
N ARG A 292 14.41 16.60 -15.96
CA ARG A 292 15.36 15.65 -16.54
C ARG A 292 15.63 14.47 -15.62
N VAL A 293 16.10 13.40 -16.23
CA VAL A 293 16.73 12.27 -15.56
C VAL A 293 18.23 12.55 -15.43
N VAL A 294 18.80 12.35 -14.24
CA VAL A 294 20.22 12.58 -13.93
C VAL A 294 20.97 11.29 -13.62
N ARG A 295 20.27 10.24 -13.18
CA ARG A 295 20.79 8.87 -13.13
C ARG A 295 19.99 8.03 -14.11
N ALA A 296 20.73 7.44 -15.04
CA ALA A 296 20.20 6.84 -16.26
C ALA A 296 19.03 5.88 -16.02
N CYS A 297 18.12 5.84 -16.98
CA CYS A 297 17.02 4.90 -17.00
C CYS A 297 17.56 3.47 -16.90
N GLN A 298 17.00 2.66 -16.02
CA GLN A 298 17.30 1.23 -15.92
C GLN A 298 16.00 0.46 -16.04
N LYS A 299 16.00 -0.63 -16.80
CA LYS A 299 14.84 -1.53 -16.82
C LYS A 299 14.68 -2.12 -15.42
N VAL A 300 13.46 -2.08 -14.88
CA VAL A 300 13.11 -2.85 -13.71
C VAL A 300 12.83 -4.27 -14.21
N ASP A 301 13.63 -5.24 -13.76
CA ASP A 301 13.44 -6.64 -14.14
C ASP A 301 12.03 -7.12 -13.72
N ASP A 302 11.44 -7.98 -14.56
CA ASP A 302 10.10 -8.53 -14.35
C ASP A 302 10.11 -9.66 -13.31
#